data_AF-A0A848XVD8-F1
#
_entry.id   AF-A0A848XVD8-F1
#
_cell.length_a   1.000
_cell.length_b   1.000
_cell.length_c   1.000
_cell.angle_alpha   90.00
_cell.angle_beta   90.00
_cell.angle_gamma   90.00
#
_symmetry.space_group_name_H-M   'P 1'
#
loop_
_entity.id
_entity.type
_entity.pdbx_description
1 polymer ?
#
loop_
_entity_poly.entity_id
_entity_poly.type
_entity_poly.pdbx_seq_one_letter_code
_entity_poly.pdbx_strand_id
1 'polypeptide(L)'
;MADSDSHREERPDAGSEGDPVPLIIRSVEFVGSLVSAKQSPPSPLPQIAFAGRSNVGKSSLINRVLGRPKQKPARVSATPGKTQALNFFEVNGAFYVVDLPGSGYARAPERIRRGWEELVSGFLTGSSHLRGVVYLVDARHPPTAGDQAFVERLAESGIPTLIALTKLDKLRNTERERLGERVIQPLAVPDDQVVRSSSKTGEGIDELLAAMGDLLAENEDS
;
A
#
# COMPACT_ATOMS: atom_id res chain seq x y z
N MET A 1 -62.02 -13.23 -23.56
CA MET A 1 -61.56 -11.82 -23.64
C MET A 1 -61.35 -11.41 -22.19
N ALA A 2 -60.16 -11.63 -21.59
CA ALA A 2 -58.90 -10.88 -21.80
C ALA A 2 -59.18 -9.37 -21.68
N ASP A 3 -58.55 -8.56 -20.84
CA ASP A 3 -57.41 -8.66 -19.92
C ASP A 3 -57.57 -7.46 -18.97
N SER A 4 -57.23 -7.63 -17.68
CA SER A 4 -56.81 -6.51 -16.83
C SER A 4 -56.48 -7.02 -15.43
N ASP A 5 -55.22 -7.40 -15.22
CA ASP A 5 -54.65 -7.26 -13.89
C ASP A 5 -53.18 -6.85 -14.01
N SER A 6 -52.94 -5.58 -13.70
CA SER A 6 -51.63 -4.93 -13.74
C SER A 6 -50.82 -5.35 -12.52
N HIS A 7 -50.11 -6.46 -12.61
CA HIS A 7 -48.98 -6.76 -11.71
C HIS A 7 -47.76 -6.00 -12.22
N ARG A 8 -47.57 -4.79 -11.67
CA ARG A 8 -46.29 -4.08 -11.76
C ARG A 8 -45.36 -4.76 -10.77
N GLU A 9 -44.51 -5.66 -11.26
CA GLU A 9 -43.42 -6.24 -10.49
C GLU A 9 -42.54 -5.09 -9.95
N GLU A 10 -42.61 -4.87 -8.64
CA GLU A 10 -41.64 -4.08 -7.93
C GLU A 10 -40.31 -4.81 -8.03
N ARG A 11 -39.39 -4.26 -8.82
CA ARG A 11 -38.00 -4.69 -8.83
C ARG A 11 -37.44 -4.46 -7.43
N PRO A 12 -36.78 -5.46 -6.80
CA PRO A 12 -36.11 -5.22 -5.55
C PRO A 12 -35.04 -4.15 -5.75
N ASP A 13 -35.07 -3.18 -4.85
CA ASP A 13 -34.11 -2.10 -4.70
C ASP A 13 -32.69 -2.69 -4.72
N ALA A 14 -31.87 -2.23 -5.65
CA ALA A 14 -30.47 -2.63 -5.75
C ALA A 14 -29.81 -2.13 -4.46
N GLY A 15 -29.51 -3.08 -3.57
CA GLY A 15 -28.92 -2.81 -2.28
C GLY A 15 -27.78 -1.81 -2.40
N SER A 16 -27.83 -0.80 -1.54
CA SER A 16 -26.71 0.08 -1.25
C SER A 16 -25.45 -0.76 -1.07
N GLU A 17 -24.55 -0.74 -2.06
CA GLU A 17 -23.14 -1.06 -1.84
C GLU A 17 -22.67 -0.07 -0.78
N GLY A 18 -22.65 -0.56 0.47
CA GLY A 18 -22.27 0.26 1.62
C GLY A 18 -20.85 0.76 1.41
N ASP A 19 -20.62 2.02 1.74
CA ASP A 19 -19.29 2.61 1.71
C ASP A 19 -18.27 1.65 2.37
N PRO A 20 -17.07 1.45 1.78
CA PRO A 20 -16.08 0.54 2.32
C PRO A 20 -15.82 0.85 3.80
N VAL A 21 -15.97 -0.15 4.67
CA VAL A 21 -15.78 0.04 6.11
C VAL A 21 -14.27 0.11 6.38
N PRO A 22 -13.72 1.27 6.77
CA PRO A 22 -12.29 1.40 6.94
C PRO A 22 -11.80 0.57 8.12
N LEU A 23 -10.62 -0.03 7.95
CA LEU A 23 -9.92 -0.74 9.02
C LEU A 23 -9.68 0.19 10.23
N ILE A 24 -10.20 -0.19 11.40
CA ILE A 24 -10.04 0.59 12.63
C ILE A 24 -8.73 0.23 13.32
N ILE A 25 -7.79 1.17 13.38
CA ILE A 25 -6.51 1.02 14.08
C ILE A 25 -6.67 1.40 15.56
N ARG A 26 -6.49 0.43 16.46
CA ARG A 26 -6.65 0.57 17.92
C ARG A 26 -5.32 0.52 18.66
N SER A 27 -4.41 -0.34 18.23
CA SER A 27 -3.07 -0.47 18.82
C SER A 27 -2.02 -0.67 17.74
N VAL A 28 -0.82 -0.16 18.02
CA VAL A 28 0.34 -0.31 17.12
C VAL A 28 1.59 -0.46 17.96
N GLU A 29 2.35 -1.54 17.75
CA GLU A 29 3.63 -1.81 18.41
C GLU A 29 4.74 -1.97 17.37
N PHE A 30 5.93 -1.42 17.65
CA PHE A 30 7.10 -1.69 16.81
C PHE A 30 7.80 -2.94 17.33
N VAL A 31 7.81 -4.01 16.54
CA VAL A 31 8.25 -5.33 16.98
C VAL A 31 9.72 -5.57 16.67
N GLY A 32 10.23 -4.96 15.61
CA GLY A 32 11.64 -5.06 15.25
C GLY A 32 11.94 -4.77 13.80
N SER A 33 13.22 -4.92 13.48
CA SER A 33 13.78 -4.71 12.15
C SER A 33 14.47 -5.98 11.70
N LEU A 34 14.06 -6.54 10.56
CA LEU A 34 14.72 -7.70 9.96
C LEU A 34 15.75 -7.24 8.94
N VAL A 35 17.00 -7.64 9.12
CA VAL A 35 18.13 -7.30 8.24
C VAL A 35 18.49 -8.44 7.28
N SER A 36 17.77 -9.57 7.37
CA SER A 36 17.95 -10.74 6.54
C SER A 36 16.62 -11.46 6.34
N ALA A 37 16.36 -11.97 5.14
CA ALA A 37 15.16 -12.76 4.82
C ALA A 37 15.07 -14.09 5.60
N LYS A 38 16.17 -14.53 6.24
CA LYS A 38 16.18 -15.71 7.13
C LYS A 38 15.59 -15.45 8.51
N GLN A 39 15.47 -14.17 8.90
CA GLN A 39 14.80 -13.82 10.13
C GLN A 39 13.29 -13.80 9.87
N SER A 40 12.50 -14.17 10.87
CA SER A 40 11.04 -14.13 10.80
C SER A 40 10.51 -13.25 11.91
N PRO A 41 9.35 -12.59 11.72
CA PRO A 41 8.68 -11.89 12.80
C PRO A 41 8.30 -12.88 13.92
N PRO A 42 8.07 -12.40 15.16
CA PRO A 42 7.80 -13.27 16.31
C PRO A 42 6.55 -14.14 16.16
N SER A 43 5.57 -13.66 15.41
CA SER A 43 4.28 -14.32 15.21
C SER A 43 3.97 -14.50 13.72
N PRO A 44 3.25 -15.56 13.32
CA PRO A 44 2.84 -15.81 11.94
C PRO A 44 1.57 -15.02 11.55
N LEU A 45 1.56 -13.71 11.80
CA LEU A 45 0.40 -12.86 11.48
C LEU A 45 0.40 -12.43 10.00
N PRO A 46 -0.77 -12.20 9.38
CA PRO A 46 -0.90 -11.57 8.07
C PRO A 46 -0.07 -10.29 7.94
N GLN A 47 0.42 -10.00 6.73
CA GLN A 47 1.36 -8.90 6.49
C GLN A 47 0.92 -8.06 5.30
N ILE A 48 0.93 -6.74 5.47
CA ILE A 48 0.80 -5.76 4.38
C ILE A 48 2.10 -4.98 4.29
N ALA A 49 2.78 -5.07 3.15
CA ALA A 49 4.06 -4.42 2.95
C ALA A 49 3.92 -3.07 2.26
N PHE A 50 4.67 -2.08 2.70
CA PHE A 50 4.70 -0.74 2.11
C PHE A 50 6.02 -0.54 1.36
N ALA A 51 5.93 -0.26 0.06
CA ALA A 51 7.08 -0.05 -0.82
C ALA A 51 6.98 1.27 -1.58
N GLY A 52 8.10 1.72 -2.12
CA GLY A 52 8.18 2.91 -2.97
C GLY A 52 9.54 3.60 -2.89
N ARG A 53 9.75 4.58 -3.76
CA ARG A 53 11.01 5.34 -3.81
C ARG A 53 11.27 6.14 -2.54
N SER A 54 12.55 6.43 -2.25
CA SER A 54 12.85 7.35 -1.14
C SER A 54 12.20 8.71 -1.40
N ASN A 55 11.70 9.33 -0.32
CA ASN A 55 10.98 10.60 -0.34
C ASN A 55 9.63 10.59 -1.07
N VAL A 56 9.10 9.43 -1.47
CA VAL A 56 7.75 9.32 -2.03
C VAL A 56 6.66 9.65 -1.01
N GLY A 57 6.97 9.57 0.30
CA GLY A 57 6.03 9.83 1.39
C GLY A 57 5.66 8.60 2.22
N LYS A 58 6.30 7.45 1.99
CA LYS A 58 6.06 6.17 2.70
C LYS A 58 5.93 6.29 4.21
N SER A 59 6.95 6.81 4.89
CA SER A 59 6.88 6.96 6.35
C SER A 59 5.78 7.93 6.78
N SER A 60 5.48 8.97 6.00
CA SER A 60 4.36 9.88 6.30
C SER A 60 3.00 9.18 6.16
N LEU A 61 2.83 8.36 5.12
CA LEU A 61 1.62 7.60 4.88
C LEU A 61 1.42 6.52 5.93
N ILE A 62 2.46 5.72 6.23
CA ILE A 62 2.43 4.70 7.29
C ILE A 62 2.03 5.34 8.63
N ASN A 63 2.67 6.45 9.04
CA ASN A 63 2.31 7.11 10.29
C ASN A 63 0.86 7.62 10.29
N ARG A 64 0.35 8.05 9.14
CA ARG A 64 -1.04 8.54 9.01
C ARG A 64 -2.04 7.39 9.11
N VAL A 65 -1.81 6.30 8.37
CA VAL A 65 -2.62 5.07 8.39
C VAL A 65 -2.62 4.47 9.80
N LEU A 66 -1.46 4.37 10.45
CA LEU A 66 -1.32 3.82 11.80
C LEU A 66 -1.81 4.76 12.92
N GLY A 67 -2.49 5.87 12.60
CA GLY A 67 -3.06 6.77 13.60
C GLY A 67 -2.01 7.41 14.52
N ARG A 68 -0.74 7.55 14.08
CA ARG A 68 0.36 8.16 14.85
C ARG A 68 0.61 9.60 14.39
N PRO A 69 -0.05 10.62 15.00
CA PRO A 69 0.19 12.01 14.64
C PRO A 69 1.54 12.48 15.16
N LYS A 70 2.52 12.65 14.26
CA LYS A 70 3.71 13.52 14.35
C LYS A 70 4.66 13.43 15.57
N GLN A 71 4.34 12.75 16.68
CA GLN A 71 5.13 12.82 17.92
C GLN A 71 6.13 11.69 18.11
N LYS A 72 5.93 10.53 17.48
CA LYS A 72 6.96 9.50 17.31
C LYS A 72 6.85 8.97 15.89
N PRO A 73 7.58 9.55 14.92
CA PRO A 73 7.66 8.94 13.61
C PRO A 73 8.10 7.49 13.81
N ALA A 74 7.43 6.51 13.18
CA ALA A 74 8.12 5.29 12.76
C ALA A 74 9.45 5.77 12.17
N ARG A 75 10.57 5.53 12.88
CA ARG A 75 11.82 6.29 12.79
C ARG A 75 12.05 6.66 11.33
N VAL A 76 11.67 7.89 10.96
CA VAL A 76 11.92 8.40 9.61
C VAL A 76 13.42 8.47 9.58
N SER A 77 14.04 7.50 8.90
CA SER A 77 15.47 7.44 8.68
C SER A 77 15.82 8.71 7.88
N ALA A 78 16.02 9.80 8.61
CA ALA A 78 16.49 11.08 8.10
C ALA A 78 17.97 10.99 7.69
N THR A 79 18.62 9.85 7.95
CA THR A 79 19.92 9.48 7.43
C THR A 79 19.73 8.46 6.31
N PRO A 80 19.82 8.86 5.02
CA PRO A 80 19.95 7.93 3.91
C PRO A 80 21.16 7.02 4.18
N GLY A 81 20.97 5.70 4.25
CA GLY A 81 22.08 4.73 4.19
C GLY A 81 22.30 3.84 5.40
N LYS A 82 21.52 3.94 6.49
CA LYS A 82 21.82 3.16 7.72
C LYS A 82 20.80 2.10 8.13
N THR A 83 19.61 2.03 7.52
CA THR A 83 18.63 1.00 7.86
C THR A 83 18.28 0.20 6.61
N GLN A 84 19.02 -0.89 6.39
CA GLN A 84 18.73 -1.94 5.41
C GLN A 84 17.89 -3.01 6.07
N ALA A 85 16.73 -2.61 6.59
CA ALA A 85 15.88 -3.51 7.34
C ALA A 85 14.42 -3.34 6.97
N LEU A 86 13.68 -4.44 7.04
CA LEU A 86 12.24 -4.46 6.99
C LEU A 86 11.74 -4.15 8.40
N ASN A 87 11.00 -3.06 8.58
CA ASN A 87 10.50 -2.69 9.91
C ASN A 87 9.07 -3.22 10.09
N PHE A 88 8.86 -3.99 11.15
CA PHE A 88 7.57 -4.60 11.46
C PHE A 88 6.84 -3.80 12.52
N PHE A 89 5.60 -3.42 12.19
CA PHE A 89 4.67 -2.79 13.12
C PHE A 89 3.48 -3.73 13.30
N GLU A 90 3.33 -4.30 14.49
CA GLU A 90 2.15 -5.07 14.84
C GLU A 90 0.98 -4.13 15.03
N VAL A 91 -0.15 -4.46 14.42
CA VAL A 91 -1.35 -3.65 14.45
C VAL A 91 -2.49 -4.49 15.01
N ASN A 92 -3.14 -3.96 16.06
CA ASN A 92 -4.27 -4.58 16.74
C ASN A 92 -4.00 -6.00 17.29
N GLY A 93 -2.74 -6.46 17.34
CA GLY A 93 -2.40 -7.86 17.61
C GLY A 93 -2.85 -8.84 16.53
N ALA A 94 -3.19 -8.34 15.33
CA ALA A 94 -3.88 -9.10 14.29
C ALA A 94 -3.08 -9.22 12.99
N PHE A 95 -2.29 -8.21 12.63
CA PHE A 95 -1.49 -8.21 11.40
C PHE A 95 -0.25 -7.32 11.54
N TYR A 96 0.68 -7.44 10.59
CA TYR A 96 1.84 -6.57 10.48
C TYR A 96 1.71 -5.58 9.33
N VAL A 97 2.01 -4.31 9.61
CA VAL A 97 2.47 -3.37 8.59
C VAL A 97 3.99 -3.48 8.48
N VAL A 98 4.47 -3.80 7.28
CA VAL A 98 5.91 -4.00 7.02
C VAL A 98 6.43 -2.83 6.19
N ASP A 99 7.26 -1.98 6.77
CA ASP A 99 7.89 -0.87 6.07
C ASP A 99 9.13 -1.37 5.32
N LEU A 100 9.02 -1.51 4.00
CA LEU A 100 10.15 -1.89 3.15
C LEU A 100 11.09 -0.70 2.96
N PRO A 101 12.42 -0.91 2.90
CA PRO A 101 13.36 0.17 2.66
C PRO A 101 13.11 0.78 1.27
N GLY A 102 13.14 2.12 1.16
CA GLY A 102 12.84 2.79 -0.10
C GLY A 102 14.00 2.70 -1.12
N SER A 103 13.66 2.64 -2.41
CA SER A 103 14.63 2.44 -3.52
C SER A 103 15.49 3.67 -3.87
N GLY A 104 15.50 4.73 -3.05
CA GLY A 104 16.31 5.94 -3.33
C GLY A 104 17.81 5.79 -3.08
N TYR A 105 18.30 4.55 -3.06
CA TYR A 105 19.71 4.18 -3.03
C TYR A 105 20.31 4.06 -4.43
N ALA A 106 19.69 4.65 -5.46
CA ALA A 106 20.27 4.81 -6.80
C ALA A 106 21.65 5.51 -6.81
N ARG A 107 22.13 6.03 -5.68
CA ARG A 107 23.50 6.54 -5.47
C ARG A 107 24.36 5.71 -4.50
N ALA A 108 23.80 4.70 -3.83
CA ALA A 108 24.56 3.79 -2.97
C ALA A 108 25.47 2.86 -3.78
N PRO A 109 26.53 2.30 -3.18
CA PRO A 109 27.36 1.29 -3.84
C PRO A 109 26.54 0.08 -4.30
N GLU A 110 26.94 -0.53 -5.40
CA GLU A 110 26.25 -1.68 -6.02
C GLU A 110 25.99 -2.83 -5.02
N ARG A 111 26.98 -3.16 -4.19
CA ARG A 111 26.85 -4.18 -3.14
C ARG A 111 25.68 -3.92 -2.18
N ILE A 112 25.42 -2.64 -1.87
CA ILE A 112 24.34 -2.24 -0.97
C ILE A 112 22.98 -2.37 -1.67
N ARG A 113 22.92 -2.03 -2.96
CA ARG A 113 21.69 -2.19 -3.77
C ARG A 113 21.33 -3.67 -3.90
N ARG A 114 22.30 -4.52 -4.23
CA ARG A 114 22.08 -5.96 -4.37
C ARG A 114 21.59 -6.59 -3.07
N GLY A 115 22.22 -6.29 -1.94
CA GLY A 115 21.75 -6.81 -0.64
C GLY A 115 20.33 -6.35 -0.29
N TRP A 116 19.95 -5.15 -0.71
CA TRP A 116 18.57 -4.66 -0.58
C TRP A 116 17.60 -5.39 -1.51
N GLU A 117 17.95 -5.57 -2.78
CA GLU A 117 17.15 -6.33 -3.75
C GLU A 117 16.93 -7.77 -3.29
N GLU A 118 17.98 -8.43 -2.79
CA GLU A 118 17.92 -9.78 -2.22
C GLU A 118 17.00 -9.83 -0.99
N LEU A 119 17.09 -8.86 -0.07
CA LEU A 119 16.23 -8.79 1.11
C LEU A 119 14.75 -8.60 0.75
N VAL A 120 14.46 -7.64 -0.14
CA VAL A 120 13.09 -7.31 -0.54
C VAL A 120 12.50 -8.45 -1.37
N SER A 121 13.23 -8.95 -2.37
CA SER A 121 12.79 -10.08 -3.19
C SER A 121 12.53 -11.32 -2.31
N GLY A 122 13.49 -11.68 -1.45
CA GLY A 122 13.35 -12.82 -0.55
C GLY A 122 12.18 -12.70 0.43
N PHE A 123 11.84 -11.50 0.88
CA PHE A 123 10.64 -11.28 1.68
C PHE A 123 9.35 -11.42 0.87
N LEU A 124 9.29 -10.78 -0.31
CA LEU A 124 8.10 -10.78 -1.16
C LEU A 124 7.75 -12.18 -1.66
N THR A 125 8.74 -13.01 -2.01
CA THR A 125 8.52 -14.36 -2.52
C THR A 125 8.54 -15.44 -1.43
N GLY A 126 9.08 -15.13 -0.24
CA GLY A 126 9.34 -16.12 0.81
C GLY A 126 8.35 -16.10 1.97
N SER A 127 7.56 -15.04 2.15
CA SER A 127 6.60 -14.91 3.26
C SER A 127 5.23 -15.49 2.88
N SER A 128 4.85 -16.62 3.47
CA SER A 128 3.50 -17.20 3.32
C SER A 128 2.39 -16.36 3.97
N HIS A 129 2.76 -15.33 4.73
CA HIS A 129 1.82 -14.44 5.42
C HIS A 129 1.63 -13.10 4.71
N LEU A 130 2.35 -12.84 3.61
CA LEU A 130 2.15 -11.63 2.83
C LEU A 130 0.78 -11.67 2.15
N ARG A 131 -0.06 -10.69 2.46
CA ARG A 131 -1.40 -10.53 1.89
C ARG A 131 -1.45 -9.52 0.74
N GLY A 132 -0.48 -8.60 0.71
CA GLY A 132 -0.32 -7.70 -0.42
C GLY A 132 0.68 -6.58 -0.15
N VAL A 133 0.89 -5.77 -1.18
CA VAL A 133 1.83 -4.65 -1.17
C VAL A 133 1.09 -3.36 -1.48
N VAL A 134 1.25 -2.37 -0.61
CA VAL A 134 0.93 -0.97 -0.90
C VAL A 134 2.16 -0.32 -1.54
N TYR A 135 2.13 -0.11 -2.85
CA TYR A 135 3.19 0.53 -3.60
C TYR A 135 2.91 2.02 -3.80
N LEU A 136 3.81 2.88 -3.32
CA LEU A 136 3.61 4.32 -3.33
C LEU A 136 4.24 4.98 -4.54
N VAL A 137 3.49 5.89 -5.17
CA VAL A 137 3.95 6.73 -6.28
C VAL A 137 3.63 8.20 -6.00
N ASP A 138 4.60 9.09 -6.23
CA ASP A 138 4.41 10.54 -6.01
C ASP A 138 3.56 11.12 -7.15
N ALA A 139 2.33 11.56 -6.84
CA ALA A 139 1.35 11.97 -7.84
C ALA A 139 1.77 13.21 -8.67
N ARG A 140 2.84 13.91 -8.27
CA ARG A 140 3.37 15.10 -8.97
C ARG A 140 4.16 14.75 -10.23
N HIS A 141 4.62 13.52 -10.35
CA HIS A 141 5.54 13.10 -11.40
C HIS A 141 5.07 11.79 -12.05
N PRO A 142 5.33 11.59 -13.35
CA PRO A 142 5.16 10.27 -13.96
C PRO A 142 6.00 9.21 -13.22
N PRO A 143 5.54 7.96 -13.16
CA PRO A 143 6.31 6.86 -12.58
C PRO A 143 7.60 6.66 -13.39
N THR A 144 8.67 6.32 -12.69
CA THR A 144 9.94 5.99 -13.34
C THR A 144 9.91 4.57 -13.89
N ALA A 145 10.85 4.24 -14.78
CA ALA A 145 11.03 2.87 -15.26
C ALA A 145 11.23 1.87 -14.11
N GLY A 146 11.88 2.29 -13.01
CA GLY A 146 12.04 1.45 -11.82
C GLY A 146 10.74 1.26 -11.04
N ASP A 147 9.81 2.23 -11.08
CA ASP A 147 8.48 2.06 -10.50
C ASP A 147 7.66 1.06 -11.32
N GLN A 148 7.66 1.22 -12.65
CA GLN A 148 6.97 0.34 -13.60
C GLN A 148 7.46 -1.11 -13.48
N ALA A 149 8.78 -1.32 -13.55
CA ALA A 149 9.38 -2.65 -13.44
C ALA A 149 9.18 -3.30 -12.06
N PHE A 150 8.95 -2.51 -11.00
CA PHE A 150 8.64 -3.07 -9.69
C PHE A 150 7.19 -3.54 -9.62
N VAL A 151 6.25 -2.73 -10.10
CA VAL A 151 4.83 -3.09 -10.17
C VAL A 151 4.60 -4.28 -11.10
N GLU A 152 5.25 -4.30 -12.27
CA GLU A 152 5.20 -5.43 -13.21
C GLU A 152 5.65 -6.74 -12.55
N ARG A 153 6.79 -6.72 -11.84
CA ARG A 153 7.27 -7.90 -11.10
C ARG A 153 6.31 -8.37 -10.00
N LEU A 154 5.64 -7.45 -9.30
CA LEU A 154 4.63 -7.83 -8.30
C LEU A 154 3.46 -8.56 -8.98
N ALA A 155 3.01 -8.07 -10.13
CA ALA A 155 1.96 -8.69 -10.93
C ALA A 155 2.39 -10.07 -11.47
N GLU A 156 3.60 -10.19 -12.01
CA GLU A 156 4.18 -11.47 -12.46
C GLU A 156 4.30 -12.50 -11.33
N SER A 157 4.52 -12.03 -10.10
CA SER A 157 4.59 -12.87 -8.90
C SER A 157 3.22 -13.20 -8.31
N GLY A 158 2.13 -12.69 -8.89
CA GLY A 158 0.77 -12.86 -8.37
C GLY A 158 0.52 -12.19 -7.02
N ILE A 159 1.34 -11.19 -6.64
CA ILE A 159 1.22 -10.52 -5.35
C ILE A 159 0.16 -9.41 -5.45
N PRO A 160 -0.93 -9.47 -4.67
CA PRO A 160 -1.93 -8.41 -4.65
C PRO A 160 -1.30 -7.06 -4.35
N THR A 161 -1.58 -6.06 -5.18
CA THR A 161 -0.90 -4.77 -5.13
C THR A 161 -1.91 -3.63 -5.16
N LEU A 162 -1.80 -2.73 -4.19
CA LEU A 162 -2.50 -1.45 -4.14
C LEU A 162 -1.52 -0.33 -4.48
N ILE A 163 -1.87 0.53 -5.43
CA ILE A 163 -1.10 1.72 -5.76
C ILE A 163 -1.61 2.90 -4.93
N ALA A 164 -0.77 3.43 -4.05
CA ALA A 164 -1.07 4.65 -3.31
C ALA A 164 -0.42 5.86 -3.98
N LEU A 165 -1.21 6.66 -4.70
CA LEU A 165 -0.75 7.95 -5.23
C LEU A 165 -0.65 8.94 -4.07
N THR A 166 0.55 9.45 -3.78
CA THR A 166 0.78 10.32 -2.63
C THR A 166 0.85 11.79 -3.00
N LYS A 167 0.73 12.66 -1.98
CA LYS A 167 0.91 14.12 -2.08
C LYS A 167 -0.11 14.80 -2.98
N LEU A 168 -1.34 14.30 -3.02
CA LEU A 168 -2.44 14.93 -3.74
C LEU A 168 -2.69 16.40 -3.31
N ASP A 169 -2.31 16.79 -2.08
CA ASP A 169 -2.38 18.17 -1.59
C ASP A 169 -1.51 19.16 -2.38
N LYS A 170 -0.61 18.64 -3.22
CA LYS A 170 0.32 19.43 -4.03
C LYS A 170 -0.12 19.63 -5.47
N LEU A 171 -1.20 18.99 -5.89
CA LEU A 171 -1.73 19.06 -7.25
C LEU A 171 -2.85 20.08 -7.36
N ARG A 172 -2.84 20.83 -8.45
CA ARG A 172 -3.98 21.65 -8.90
C ARG A 172 -5.05 20.74 -9.52
N ASN A 173 -6.29 21.23 -9.63
CA ASN A 173 -7.39 20.46 -10.22
C ASN A 173 -7.08 19.91 -11.62
N THR A 174 -6.50 20.74 -12.49
CA THR A 174 -6.09 20.33 -13.85
C THR A 174 -5.00 19.26 -13.87
N GLU A 175 -4.17 19.17 -12.82
CA GLU A 175 -3.18 18.11 -12.68
C GLU A 175 -3.81 16.82 -12.17
N ARG A 176 -4.79 16.92 -11.26
CA ARG A 176 -5.58 15.79 -10.75
C ARG A 176 -6.36 15.10 -11.86
N GLU A 177 -7.00 15.86 -12.74
CA GLU A 177 -7.73 15.34 -13.91
C GLU A 177 -6.84 14.51 -14.85
N ARG A 178 -5.54 14.82 -14.91
CA ARG A 178 -4.57 14.14 -15.78
C ARG A 178 -3.82 12.99 -15.11
N LEU A 179 -4.19 12.60 -13.89
CA LEU A 179 -3.51 11.51 -13.17
C LEU A 179 -3.65 10.16 -13.88
N GLY A 180 -4.82 9.90 -14.48
CA GLY A 180 -5.06 8.69 -15.27
C GLY A 180 -3.99 8.51 -16.36
N GLU A 181 -3.84 9.53 -17.21
CA GLU A 181 -2.89 9.52 -18.33
C GLU A 181 -1.43 9.60 -17.88
N ARG A 182 -1.11 10.44 -16.90
CA ARG A 182 0.28 10.76 -16.54
C ARG A 182 0.91 9.77 -15.59
N VAL A 183 0.12 9.06 -14.80
CA VAL A 183 0.62 8.23 -13.69
C VAL A 183 0.06 6.82 -13.72
N ILE A 184 -1.25 6.66 -13.90
CA ILE A 184 -1.91 5.34 -13.79
C ILE A 184 -1.68 4.50 -15.05
N GLN A 185 -1.94 5.05 -16.23
CA GLN A 185 -1.72 4.35 -17.51
C GLN A 185 -0.26 3.85 -17.67
N PRO A 186 0.79 4.64 -17.36
CA PRO A 186 2.16 4.16 -17.45
C PRO A 186 2.52 3.05 -16.45
N LEU A 187 1.77 2.87 -15.36
CA LEU A 187 1.94 1.73 -14.44
C LEU A 187 1.26 0.46 -14.95
N ALA A 188 0.41 0.56 -15.97
CA ALA A 188 -0.36 -0.55 -16.53
C ALA A 188 -1.19 -1.32 -15.49
N VAL A 189 -1.71 -0.61 -14.49
CA VAL A 189 -2.61 -1.18 -13.47
C VAL A 189 -4.07 -0.74 -13.70
N PRO A 190 -5.05 -1.58 -13.32
CA PRO A 190 -6.45 -1.18 -13.18
C PRO A 190 -6.65 0.02 -12.23
N ASP A 191 -7.65 0.86 -12.48
CA ASP A 191 -7.91 2.06 -11.64
C ASP A 191 -8.45 1.70 -10.24
N ASP A 192 -9.13 0.56 -10.11
CA ASP A 192 -9.65 0.03 -8.83
C ASP A 192 -8.54 -0.42 -7.86
N GLN A 193 -7.32 -0.65 -8.36
CA GLN A 193 -6.13 -0.87 -7.55
C GLN A 193 -5.49 0.44 -7.05
N VAL A 194 -6.01 1.61 -7.45
CA VAL A 194 -5.36 2.91 -7.22
C VAL A 194 -6.10 3.75 -6.19
N VAL A 195 -5.46 3.98 -5.05
CA VAL A 195 -5.95 4.91 -4.02
C VAL A 195 -5.22 6.25 -4.12
N ARG A 196 -6.00 7.32 -4.23
CA ARG A 196 -5.50 8.69 -4.37
C ARG A 196 -5.42 9.36 -2.99
N SER A 197 -4.22 9.56 -2.47
CA SER A 197 -4.00 9.90 -1.06
C SER A 197 -3.15 11.15 -0.77
N SER A 198 -3.38 11.72 0.40
CA SER A 198 -2.56 12.78 0.98
C SER A 198 -2.42 12.60 2.49
N SER A 199 -1.20 12.28 2.94
CA SER A 199 -0.91 12.18 4.37
C SER A 199 -1.02 13.54 5.10
N LYS A 200 -1.00 14.65 4.36
CA LYS A 200 -1.11 16.01 4.92
C LYS A 200 -2.56 16.37 5.23
N THR A 201 -3.48 16.10 4.30
CA THR A 201 -4.89 16.47 4.41
C THR A 201 -5.74 15.34 4.98
N GLY A 202 -5.31 14.09 4.84
CA GLY A 202 -6.10 12.90 5.18
C GLY A 202 -6.95 12.36 4.03
N GLU A 203 -6.93 13.03 2.87
CA GLU A 203 -7.60 12.56 1.65
C GLU A 203 -7.13 11.13 1.29
N GLY A 204 -8.09 10.25 0.97
CA GLY A 204 -7.85 8.86 0.56
C GLY A 204 -7.31 7.93 1.64
N ILE A 205 -7.24 8.34 2.92
CA ILE A 205 -6.71 7.48 3.98
C ILE A 205 -7.72 6.41 4.40
N ASP A 206 -9.00 6.77 4.50
CA ASP A 206 -10.05 5.81 4.87
C ASP A 206 -10.27 4.79 3.75
N GLU A 207 -10.23 5.23 2.49
CA GLU A 207 -10.22 4.36 1.30
C GLU A 207 -9.03 3.39 1.31
N LEU A 208 -7.83 3.88 1.61
CA LEU A 208 -6.64 3.02 1.73
C LEU A 208 -6.79 2.01 2.86
N LEU A 209 -7.35 2.41 4.01
CA LEU A 209 -7.60 1.51 5.14
C LEU A 209 -8.64 0.45 4.81
N ALA A 210 -9.67 0.78 4.04
CA ALA A 210 -10.66 -0.18 3.58
C ALA A 210 -10.05 -1.19 2.60
N ALA A 211 -9.34 -0.72 1.56
CA ALA A 211 -8.66 -1.60 0.61
C ALA A 211 -7.60 -2.50 1.27
N MET A 212 -6.92 -2.00 2.30
CA MET A 212 -6.03 -2.83 3.13
C MET A 212 -6.81 -3.92 3.90
N GLY A 213 -8.03 -3.62 4.35
CA GLY A 213 -8.93 -4.57 4.98
C GLY A 213 -9.32 -5.70 4.03
N ASP A 214 -9.64 -5.37 2.78
CA ASP A 214 -10.00 -6.34 1.75
C ASP A 214 -8.84 -7.33 1.48
N LEU A 215 -7.61 -6.81 1.31
CA LEU A 215 -6.42 -7.65 1.16
C LEU A 215 -6.22 -8.63 2.32
N LEU A 216 -6.51 -8.19 3.55
CA LEU A 216 -6.38 -9.01 4.74
C LEU A 216 -7.45 -10.12 4.80
N ALA A 217 -8.66 -9.87 4.28
CA ALA A 217 -9.79 -10.79 4.31
C ALA A 217 -9.73 -11.86 3.20
N GLU A 218 -9.29 -11.50 1.99
CA GLU A 218 -9.33 -12.38 0.78
C GLU A 218 -8.53 -13.69 0.89
N ASN A 219 -7.69 -13.85 1.91
CA ASN A 219 -6.76 -14.98 2.03
C ASN A 219 -6.95 -15.80 3.32
N GLU A 220 -8.08 -15.65 4.02
CA GLU A 220 -8.47 -16.55 5.12
C GLU A 220 -9.14 -17.85 4.63
N ASP A 221 -9.56 -17.90 3.35
CA ASP A 221 -10.35 -18.99 2.75
C ASP A 221 -9.54 -19.98 1.87
N SER A 222 -8.22 -20.10 2.02
CA SER A 222 -7.37 -21.01 1.24
C SER A 222 -6.49 -21.94 2.07
#